data_AF-A0A182EKR7-F1
#
_entry.id   AF-A0A182EKR7-F1
#
_cell.length_a   1.000
_cell.length_b   1.000
_cell.length_c   1.000
_cell.angle_alpha   90.00
_cell.angle_beta   90.00
_cell.angle_gamma   90.00
#
_symmetry.space_group_name_H-M   'P 1'
#
loop_
_entity.id
_entity.type
_entity.pdbx_description
1 polymer ?
#
loop_
_entity_poly.entity_id
_entity_poly.type
_entity_poly.pdbx_seq_one_letter_code
_entity_poly.pdbx_strand_id
1 'polypeptide(L)'
;MKDDYDIVDNTDDIGLDDISVRKAFESGIDLRQYSAELQEELRAAHLLAVKDCIDQAEKLAELHEEITSCDDAFAQLEEMLRSFQSELGTISSDMKRLQQQSIDISQQLQNRQKIRGELSQFVDDMVVSQNMIEAIVERDVGEREFLEQLHELQHKLQFLKAQEFRDAKATSDVHDVIENLKYKAGHGEDKRVATFKDFFFQKAVDKLSNSTRSTS
;
A
#
# COMPACT_ATOMS: atom_id res chain seq x y z
N MET A 1 -34.66 14.97 41.76
CA MET A 1 -34.27 15.28 43.15
C MET A 1 -34.57 16.75 43.36
N LYS A 2 -35.27 17.04 44.45
CA LYS A 2 -35.87 18.32 44.79
C LYS A 2 -35.16 18.71 46.07
N ASP A 3 -34.19 19.60 45.96
CA ASP A 3 -33.41 20.05 47.10
C ASP A 3 -33.98 21.39 47.56
N ASP A 4 -34.78 21.29 48.62
CA ASP A 4 -35.22 22.40 49.46
C ASP A 4 -33.97 22.99 50.14
N TYR A 5 -33.68 24.26 49.89
CA TYR A 5 -32.79 25.05 50.73
C TYR A 5 -33.64 25.80 51.75
N ASP A 6 -33.63 25.33 52.99
CA ASP A 6 -34.13 26.06 54.16
C ASP A 6 -33.37 27.37 54.31
N ILE A 7 -34.07 28.49 54.11
CA ILE A 7 -33.60 29.81 54.53
C ILE A 7 -33.82 29.88 56.04
N VAL A 8 -32.72 29.76 56.79
CA VAL A 8 -32.71 30.03 58.23
C VAL A 8 -32.83 31.54 58.41
N ASP A 9 -34.05 31.97 58.77
CA ASP A 9 -34.36 33.30 59.28
C ASP A 9 -33.70 33.47 60.65
N ASN A 10 -32.42 33.89 60.65
CA ASN A 10 -31.75 34.36 61.86
C ASN A 10 -32.15 35.83 62.09
N THR A 11 -33.38 36.05 62.56
CA THR A 11 -33.73 37.28 63.28
C THR A 11 -33.10 37.25 64.67
N ASP A 12 -31.78 37.48 64.73
CA ASP A 12 -31.10 37.94 65.94
C ASP A 12 -30.82 39.44 65.79
N ASP A 13 -31.89 40.24 65.83
CA ASP A 13 -31.82 41.71 65.87
C ASP A 13 -32.74 42.28 66.95
N ILE A 14 -32.50 41.91 68.20
CA ILE A 14 -33.11 42.62 69.35
C ILE A 14 -32.11 42.62 70.51
N GLY A 15 -31.15 43.54 70.50
CA GLY A 15 -30.31 43.77 71.68
C GLY A 15 -29.15 44.76 71.52
N LEU A 16 -28.67 45.01 70.29
CA LEU A 16 -27.55 45.93 70.06
C LEU A 16 -27.98 47.40 69.98
N ASP A 17 -29.20 47.65 69.50
CA ASP A 17 -29.78 49.00 69.42
C ASP A 17 -30.02 49.61 70.82
N ASP A 18 -30.48 48.81 71.78
CA ASP A 18 -30.88 49.31 73.11
C ASP A 18 -29.67 49.72 73.98
N ILE A 19 -28.49 49.11 73.78
CA ILE A 19 -27.26 49.44 74.52
C ILE A 19 -26.63 50.73 73.99
N SER A 20 -26.65 50.92 72.67
CA SER A 20 -26.05 52.07 72.00
C SER A 20 -26.88 53.34 72.25
N VAL A 21 -28.21 53.21 72.22
CA VAL A 21 -29.14 54.29 72.52
C VAL A 21 -29.05 54.73 73.99
N ARG A 22 -28.90 53.78 74.93
CA ARG A 22 -28.71 54.10 76.37
C ARG A 22 -27.43 54.88 76.64
N LYS A 23 -26.32 54.54 75.98
CA LYS A 23 -25.03 55.26 76.09
C LYS A 23 -25.10 56.69 75.53
N ALA A 24 -25.94 56.93 74.52
CA ALA A 24 -26.19 58.27 73.97
C ALA A 24 -26.97 59.15 74.95
N PHE A 25 -27.92 58.58 75.71
CA PHE A 25 -28.65 59.32 76.75
C PHE A 25 -27.80 59.63 77.98
N GLU A 26 -26.89 58.74 78.40
CA GLU A 26 -25.98 58.97 79.54
C GLU A 26 -24.91 60.04 79.27
N SER A 27 -24.59 60.31 78.01
CA SER A 27 -23.57 61.30 77.61
C SER A 27 -24.11 62.72 77.36
N GLY A 28 -25.43 62.93 77.49
CA GLY A 28 -26.05 64.25 77.39
C GLY A 28 -26.05 64.86 75.98
N ILE A 29 -25.78 64.05 74.96
CA ILE A 29 -25.72 64.47 73.55
C ILE A 29 -27.14 64.41 72.97
N ASP A 30 -27.56 65.46 72.27
CA ASP A 30 -28.87 65.51 71.60
C ASP A 30 -28.95 64.39 70.55
N LEU A 31 -29.91 63.48 70.71
CA LEU A 31 -30.11 62.33 69.82
C LEU A 31 -30.24 62.74 68.35
N ARG A 32 -30.71 63.96 68.07
CA ARG A 32 -30.79 64.49 66.71
C ARG A 32 -29.42 64.77 66.11
N GLN A 33 -28.50 65.31 66.90
CA GLN A 33 -27.12 65.57 66.47
C GLN A 33 -26.37 64.26 66.26
N TYR A 34 -26.52 63.31 67.17
CA TYR A 34 -25.94 61.97 67.02
C TYR A 34 -26.49 61.22 65.80
N SER A 35 -27.79 61.31 65.52
CA SER A 35 -28.38 60.72 64.31
C SER A 35 -27.85 61.37 63.02
N ALA A 36 -27.57 62.67 63.03
CA ALA A 36 -27.03 63.39 61.89
C ALA A 36 -25.56 63.01 61.63
N GLU A 37 -24.76 62.87 62.69
CA GLU A 37 -23.38 62.40 62.59
C GLU A 37 -23.31 60.95 62.10
N LEU A 38 -24.15 60.06 62.65
CA LEU A 38 -24.25 58.67 62.21
C LEU A 38 -24.71 58.56 60.75
N GLN A 39 -25.66 59.39 60.34
CA GLN A 39 -26.12 59.43 58.96
C GLN A 39 -25.03 59.92 58.00
N GLU A 40 -24.19 60.88 58.41
CA GLU A 40 -23.06 61.34 57.60
C GLU A 40 -21.95 60.28 57.51
N GLU A 41 -21.65 59.57 58.61
CA GLU A 41 -20.70 58.45 58.62
C GLU A 41 -21.18 57.29 57.75
N LEU A 42 -22.46 56.94 57.84
CA LEU A 42 -23.08 55.94 56.96
C LEU A 42 -23.03 56.37 55.50
N ARG A 43 -23.30 57.66 55.21
CA ARG A 43 -23.23 58.21 53.85
C ARG A 43 -21.81 58.15 53.30
N ALA A 44 -20.80 58.46 54.12
CA ALA A 44 -19.39 58.37 53.76
C ALA A 44 -18.96 56.92 53.50
N ALA A 45 -19.34 55.98 54.38
CA ALA A 45 -19.07 54.56 54.21
C ALA A 45 -19.73 53.99 52.95
N HIS A 46 -20.97 54.38 52.66
CA HIS A 46 -21.68 53.96 51.46
C HIS A 46 -21.02 54.51 50.18
N LEU A 47 -20.62 55.79 50.18
CA LEU A 47 -19.88 56.38 49.06
C LEU A 47 -18.54 55.69 48.82
N LEU A 48 -17.84 55.31 49.88
CA LEU A 48 -16.59 54.55 49.80
C LEU A 48 -16.82 53.15 49.20
N ALA A 49 -17.84 52.43 49.67
CA ALA A 49 -18.17 51.10 49.17
C ALA A 49 -18.61 51.12 47.69
N VAL A 50 -19.40 52.11 47.28
CA VAL A 50 -19.78 52.31 45.87
C VAL A 50 -18.54 52.58 45.02
N LYS A 51 -17.62 53.42 45.51
CA LYS A 51 -16.37 53.72 44.82
C LYS A 51 -15.50 52.46 44.67
N ASP A 52 -15.30 51.71 45.75
CA ASP A 52 -14.53 50.46 45.72
C ASP A 52 -15.16 49.43 44.77
N CYS A 53 -16.50 49.36 44.71
CA CYS A 53 -17.20 48.47 43.79
C CYS A 53 -16.98 48.87 42.33
N ILE A 54 -16.98 50.16 42.02
CA ILE A 54 -16.68 50.68 40.67
C ILE A 54 -15.22 50.40 40.30
N ASP A 55 -14.28 50.69 41.21
CA ASP A 55 -12.84 50.49 40.97
C ASP A 55 -12.50 48.99 40.81
N GLN A 56 -13.21 48.10 41.51
CA GLN A 56 -13.07 46.64 41.35
C GLN A 56 -13.72 46.13 40.07
N ALA A 57 -14.84 46.72 39.63
CA ALA A 57 -15.51 46.34 38.40
C ALA A 57 -14.62 46.62 37.17
N GLU A 58 -13.87 47.72 37.16
CA GLU A 58 -12.92 48.05 36.09
C GLU A 58 -11.80 47.01 36.00
N LYS A 59 -11.16 46.66 37.13
CA LYS A 59 -10.11 45.63 37.18
C LYS A 59 -10.63 44.25 36.78
N LEU A 60 -11.86 43.92 37.14
CA LEU A 60 -12.49 42.66 36.73
C LEU A 60 -12.74 42.63 35.22
N ALA A 61 -13.12 43.77 34.62
CA ALA A 61 -13.30 43.89 33.19
C ALA A 61 -11.97 43.75 32.43
N GLU A 62 -10.89 44.38 32.91
CA GLU A 62 -9.54 44.22 32.35
C GLU A 62 -9.09 42.74 32.39
N LEU A 63 -9.24 42.08 33.55
CA LEU A 63 -8.90 40.66 33.67
C LEU A 63 -9.73 39.78 32.73
N HIS A 64 -11.02 40.09 32.58
CA HIS A 64 -11.89 39.35 31.66
C HIS A 64 -11.43 39.54 30.20
N GLU A 65 -10.99 40.74 29.82
CA GLU A 65 -10.43 41.01 28.49
C GLU A 65 -9.14 40.21 28.26
N GLU A 66 -8.23 40.16 29.24
CA GLU A 66 -7.02 39.34 29.15
C GLU A 66 -7.33 37.83 29.02
N ILE A 67 -8.27 37.31 29.82
CA ILE A 67 -8.71 35.91 29.74
C ILE A 67 -9.31 35.64 28.36
N THR A 68 -10.16 36.53 27.86
CA THR A 68 -10.78 36.39 26.54
C THR A 68 -9.72 36.38 25.43
N SER A 69 -8.72 37.26 25.52
CA SER A 69 -7.60 37.28 24.58
C SER A 69 -6.78 35.99 24.63
N CYS A 70 -6.63 35.38 25.82
CA CYS A 70 -5.95 34.09 25.95
C CYS A 70 -6.77 32.96 25.33
N ASP A 71 -8.09 32.94 25.56
CA ASP A 71 -9.00 31.97 24.96
C ASP A 71 -8.99 32.08 23.42
N ASP A 72 -8.97 33.28 22.87
CA ASP A 72 -8.85 33.51 21.42
C ASP A 72 -7.52 32.98 20.87
N ALA A 73 -6.41 33.13 21.60
CA ALA A 73 -5.12 32.57 21.22
C ALA A 73 -5.13 31.03 21.27
N PHE A 74 -5.77 30.43 22.28
CA PHE A 74 -5.94 28.98 22.36
C PHE A 74 -6.84 28.43 21.25
N ALA A 75 -7.92 29.15 20.90
CA ALA A 75 -8.79 28.77 19.79
C ALA A 75 -8.03 28.74 18.46
N GLN A 76 -7.18 29.75 18.20
CA GLN A 76 -6.32 29.80 17.01
C GLN A 76 -5.30 28.64 16.98
N LEU A 77 -4.69 28.34 18.12
CA LEU A 77 -3.76 27.22 18.25
C LEU A 77 -4.48 25.89 17.97
N GLU A 78 -5.68 25.71 18.54
CA GLU A 78 -6.47 24.50 18.33
C GLU A 78 -6.85 24.33 16.86
N GLU A 79 -7.32 25.39 16.20
CA GLU A 79 -7.65 25.36 14.78
C GLU A 79 -6.43 24.97 13.93
N MET A 80 -5.26 25.54 14.22
CA MET A 80 -4.01 25.19 13.55
C MET A 80 -3.65 23.71 13.75
N LEU A 81 -3.75 23.20 14.99
CA LEU A 81 -3.46 21.79 15.29
C LEU A 81 -4.46 20.84 14.61
N ARG A 82 -5.74 21.21 14.57
CA ARG A 82 -6.76 20.46 13.82
C ARG A 82 -6.47 20.42 12.32
N SER A 83 -6.02 21.54 11.75
CA SER A 83 -5.57 21.58 10.34
C SER A 83 -4.40 20.63 10.12
N PHE A 84 -3.36 20.72 10.95
CA PHE A 84 -2.19 19.82 10.86
C PHE A 84 -2.57 18.35 10.99
N GLN A 85 -3.48 18.01 11.91
CA GLN A 85 -3.98 16.65 12.05
C GLN A 85 -4.70 16.17 10.78
N SER A 86 -5.55 17.02 10.20
CA SER A 86 -6.28 16.72 8.97
C SER A 86 -5.33 16.52 7.77
N GLU A 87 -4.34 17.40 7.64
CA GLU A 87 -3.32 17.32 6.59
C GLU A 87 -2.48 16.04 6.73
N LEU A 88 -2.02 15.71 7.94
CA LEU A 88 -1.31 14.46 8.20
C LEU A 88 -2.18 13.23 7.93
N GLY A 89 -3.48 13.30 8.26
CA GLY A 89 -4.44 12.24 7.95
C GLY A 89 -4.56 12.02 6.44
N THR A 90 -4.63 13.11 5.67
CA THR A 90 -4.71 13.09 4.20
C THR A 90 -3.42 12.53 3.60
N ILE A 91 -2.26 13.05 4.00
CA ILE A 91 -0.94 12.58 3.53
C ILE A 91 -0.74 11.09 3.86
N SER A 92 -1.12 10.66 5.07
CA SER A 92 -1.03 9.26 5.48
C SER A 92 -1.92 8.36 4.62
N SER A 93 -3.13 8.81 4.30
CA SER A 93 -4.04 8.08 3.42
C SER A 93 -3.50 7.98 2.00
N ASP A 94 -2.97 9.08 1.44
CA ASP A 94 -2.33 9.08 0.12
C ASP A 94 -1.09 8.20 0.07
N MET A 95 -0.26 8.22 1.11
CA MET A 95 0.90 7.35 1.22
C MET A 95 0.50 5.87 1.22
N LYS A 96 -0.55 5.51 1.99
CA LYS A 96 -1.11 4.14 1.98
C LYS A 96 -1.65 3.77 0.60
N ARG A 97 -2.35 4.68 -0.07
CA ARG A 97 -2.87 4.46 -1.43
C ARG A 97 -1.75 4.21 -2.43
N LEU A 98 -0.69 5.02 -2.41
CA LEU A 98 0.48 4.84 -3.27
C LEU A 98 1.22 3.54 -3.00
N GLN A 99 1.37 3.16 -1.72
CA GLN A 99 1.95 1.87 -1.34
C GLN A 99 1.12 0.70 -1.88
N GLN A 100 -0.21 0.76 -1.74
CA GLN A 100 -1.09 -0.27 -2.27
C GLN A 100 -0.98 -0.38 -3.79
N GLN A 101 -1.00 0.77 -4.49
CA GLN A 101 -0.80 0.80 -5.95
C GLN A 101 0.53 0.18 -6.37
N SER A 102 1.62 0.45 -5.63
CA SER A 102 2.92 -0.15 -5.90
C SER A 102 2.92 -1.67 -5.71
N ILE A 103 2.23 -2.18 -4.69
CA ILE A 103 2.09 -3.62 -4.45
C ILE A 103 1.29 -4.26 -5.60
N ASP A 104 0.18 -3.66 -5.99
CA ASP A 104 -0.69 -4.17 -7.05
C ASP A 104 0.06 -4.24 -8.40
N ILE A 105 0.81 -3.20 -8.74
CA ILE A 105 1.64 -3.18 -9.97
C ILE A 105 2.73 -4.25 -9.91
N SER A 106 3.40 -4.39 -8.77
CA SER A 106 4.44 -5.41 -8.58
C SER A 106 3.86 -6.82 -8.77
N GLN A 107 2.69 -7.09 -8.20
CA GLN A 107 2.02 -8.38 -8.36
C GLN A 107 1.59 -8.63 -9.81
N GLN A 108 1.04 -7.62 -10.49
CA GLN A 108 0.70 -7.72 -11.91
C GLN A 108 1.93 -8.02 -12.78
N LEU A 109 3.06 -7.38 -12.47
CA LEU A 109 4.32 -7.64 -13.18
C LEU A 109 4.81 -9.07 -12.95
N GLN A 110 4.80 -9.55 -11.70
CA GLN A 110 5.20 -10.92 -11.36
C GLN A 110 4.32 -11.95 -12.06
N ASN A 111 2.99 -11.74 -12.08
CA ASN A 111 2.06 -12.60 -12.80
C ASN A 111 2.38 -12.65 -14.30
N ARG A 112 2.62 -11.48 -14.93
CA ARG A 112 3.01 -11.41 -16.35
C ARG A 112 4.35 -12.10 -16.62
N GLN A 113 5.34 -11.95 -15.74
CA GLN A 113 6.64 -12.61 -15.88
C GLN A 113 6.51 -14.13 -15.77
N LYS A 114 5.71 -14.62 -14.81
CA LYS A 114 5.46 -16.05 -14.64
C LYS A 114 4.81 -16.65 -15.89
N ILE A 115 3.74 -16.01 -16.38
CA ILE A 115 3.05 -16.44 -17.60
C ILE A 115 4.00 -16.36 -18.80
N ARG A 116 4.80 -15.29 -18.94
CA ARG A 116 5.77 -15.16 -20.02
C ARG A 116 6.81 -16.28 -19.98
N GLY A 117 7.29 -16.67 -18.80
CA GLY A 117 8.23 -17.77 -18.63
C GLY A 117 7.64 -19.10 -19.08
N GLU A 118 6.46 -19.44 -18.56
CA GLU A 118 5.74 -20.66 -18.94
C GLU A 118 5.42 -20.70 -20.44
N LEU A 119 4.96 -19.57 -21.01
CA LEU A 119 4.64 -19.48 -22.43
C LEU A 119 5.89 -19.52 -23.32
N SER A 120 6.99 -18.88 -22.91
CA SER A 120 8.27 -18.93 -23.66
C SER A 120 8.77 -20.36 -23.73
N GLN A 121 8.81 -21.06 -22.60
CA GLN A 121 9.22 -22.46 -22.57
C GLN A 121 8.33 -23.32 -23.47
N PHE A 122 7.01 -23.13 -23.40
CA PHE A 122 6.07 -23.84 -24.26
C PHE A 122 6.33 -23.58 -25.76
N VAL A 123 6.60 -22.33 -26.14
CA VAL A 123 6.92 -21.96 -27.52
C VAL A 123 8.26 -22.57 -27.96
N ASP A 124 9.30 -22.49 -27.12
CA ASP A 124 10.63 -23.03 -27.42
C ASP A 124 10.58 -24.56 -27.60
N ASP A 125 9.80 -25.26 -26.78
CA ASP A 125 9.60 -26.70 -26.89
C ASP A 125 8.80 -27.09 -28.14
N MET A 126 7.87 -26.23 -28.60
CA MET A 126 7.00 -26.53 -29.75
C MET A 126 7.54 -26.03 -31.09
N VAL A 127 8.39 -25.01 -31.13
CA VAL A 127 8.94 -24.47 -32.39
C VAL A 127 9.88 -25.48 -33.04
N VAL A 128 9.66 -25.75 -34.33
CA VAL A 128 10.60 -26.50 -35.16
C VAL A 128 11.36 -25.50 -36.02
N SER A 129 12.68 -25.42 -35.81
CA SER A 129 13.52 -24.49 -36.57
C SER A 129 13.76 -24.99 -37.99
N GLN A 130 13.94 -24.06 -38.93
CA GLN A 130 14.28 -24.40 -40.32
C GLN A 130 15.61 -25.16 -40.40
N ASN A 131 16.57 -24.82 -39.53
CA ASN A 131 17.84 -25.53 -39.42
C ASN A 131 17.61 -27.01 -39.01
N MET A 132 16.72 -27.29 -38.06
CA MET A 132 16.38 -28.67 -37.70
C MET A 132 15.85 -29.46 -38.89
N ILE A 133 15.01 -28.84 -39.72
CA ILE A 133 14.47 -29.47 -40.93
C ILE A 133 15.59 -29.76 -41.93
N GLU A 134 16.44 -28.77 -42.23
CA GLU A 134 17.56 -28.91 -43.18
C GLU A 134 18.59 -29.93 -42.69
N ALA A 135 18.94 -29.89 -41.41
CA ALA A 135 19.87 -30.83 -40.80
C ALA A 135 19.38 -32.27 -40.95
N ILE A 136 18.11 -32.54 -40.64
CA ILE A 136 17.55 -33.89 -40.69
C ILE A 136 17.34 -34.38 -42.13
N VAL A 137 16.99 -33.47 -43.05
CA VAL A 137 16.70 -33.83 -44.44
C VAL A 137 17.95 -33.96 -45.30
N GLU A 138 18.95 -33.11 -45.10
CA GLU A 138 20.07 -32.95 -46.03
C GLU A 138 21.41 -33.46 -45.48
N ARG A 139 21.69 -33.31 -44.19
CA ARG A 139 23.02 -33.64 -43.59
C ARG A 139 23.21 -35.13 -43.37
N ASP A 140 24.46 -35.61 -43.47
CA ASP A 140 24.75 -37.03 -43.29
C ASP A 140 24.63 -37.48 -41.83
N VAL A 141 24.22 -38.74 -41.62
CA VAL A 141 23.94 -39.34 -40.30
C VAL A 141 25.18 -39.36 -39.39
N GLY A 142 26.38 -39.27 -39.96
CA GLY A 142 27.64 -39.21 -39.22
C GLY A 142 28.03 -37.81 -38.73
N GLU A 143 27.31 -36.76 -39.15
CA GLU A 143 27.59 -35.38 -38.73
C GLU A 143 27.02 -35.10 -37.34
N ARG A 144 27.81 -34.40 -36.52
CA ARG A 144 27.41 -34.04 -35.15
C ARG A 144 26.12 -33.22 -35.11
N GLU A 145 25.94 -32.31 -36.08
CA GLU A 145 24.75 -31.47 -36.20
C GLU A 145 23.48 -32.31 -36.42
N PHE A 146 23.55 -33.39 -37.22
CA PHE A 146 22.43 -34.30 -37.42
C PHE A 146 22.03 -34.99 -36.11
N LEU A 147 23.00 -35.51 -35.35
CA LEU A 147 22.75 -36.19 -34.08
C LEU A 147 22.18 -35.25 -33.01
N GLU A 148 22.69 -34.01 -32.94
CA GLU A 148 22.18 -32.99 -32.01
C GLU A 148 20.73 -32.61 -32.35
N GLN A 149 20.43 -32.38 -33.63
CA GLN A 149 19.07 -32.04 -34.10
C GLN A 149 18.10 -33.22 -34.00
N LEU A 150 18.57 -34.47 -34.15
CA LEU A 150 17.77 -35.67 -33.95
C LEU A 150 17.38 -35.85 -32.47
N HIS A 151 18.33 -35.62 -31.55
CA HIS A 151 18.04 -35.65 -30.12
C HIS A 151 17.03 -34.56 -29.72
N GLU A 152 17.18 -33.36 -30.28
CA GLU A 152 16.23 -32.27 -30.06
C GLU A 152 14.83 -32.60 -30.63
N LEU A 153 14.76 -33.17 -31.84
CA LEU A 153 13.50 -33.65 -32.43
C LEU A 153 12.83 -34.69 -31.52
N GLN A 154 13.58 -35.64 -30.97
CA GLN A 154 13.04 -36.65 -30.08
C GLN A 154 12.46 -36.04 -28.78
N HIS A 155 13.14 -35.05 -28.21
CA HIS A 155 12.62 -34.30 -27.06
C HIS A 155 11.28 -33.61 -27.40
N LYS A 156 11.20 -32.95 -28.57
CA LYS A 156 9.96 -32.30 -29.06
C LYS A 156 8.84 -33.30 -29.30
N LEU A 157 9.15 -34.50 -29.79
CA LEU A 157 8.18 -35.56 -30.03
C LEU A 157 7.61 -36.13 -28.72
N GLN A 158 8.44 -36.25 -27.68
CA GLN A 158 7.98 -36.63 -26.35
C GLN A 158 7.13 -35.53 -25.71
N PHE A 159 7.51 -34.27 -25.89
CA PHE A 159 6.74 -33.12 -25.43
C PHE A 159 5.35 -33.06 -26.09
N LEU A 160 5.26 -33.19 -27.41
CA LEU A 160 3.98 -33.23 -28.13
C LEU A 160 3.05 -34.32 -27.60
N LYS A 161 3.57 -35.54 -27.40
CA LYS A 161 2.81 -36.65 -26.80
C LYS A 161 2.28 -36.32 -25.40
N ALA A 162 3.08 -35.64 -24.58
CA ALA A 162 2.64 -35.20 -23.26
C ALA A 162 1.58 -34.08 -23.33
N GLN A 163 1.55 -33.31 -24.41
CA GLN A 163 0.58 -32.22 -24.63
C GLN A 163 -0.67 -32.67 -25.41
N GLU A 164 -0.81 -33.93 -25.85
CA GLU A 164 -1.97 -34.42 -26.63
C GLU A 164 -3.34 -34.16 -25.97
N PHE A 165 -3.39 -34.01 -24.64
CA PHE A 165 -4.62 -33.73 -23.89
C PHE A 165 -4.93 -32.23 -23.74
N ARG A 166 -3.98 -31.36 -24.07
CA ARG A 166 -4.14 -29.90 -24.03
C ARG A 166 -4.45 -29.48 -25.45
N ASP A 167 -5.74 -29.27 -25.72
CA ASP A 167 -6.37 -28.90 -27.00
C ASP A 167 -5.85 -27.55 -27.58
N ALA A 168 -4.53 -27.43 -27.74
CA ALA A 168 -3.86 -26.25 -28.25
C ALA A 168 -3.69 -26.40 -29.77
N LYS A 169 -4.24 -25.43 -30.52
CA LYS A 169 -4.19 -25.43 -31.98
C LYS A 169 -2.76 -25.55 -32.55
N ALA A 170 -1.81 -24.91 -31.89
CA ALA A 170 -0.40 -24.94 -32.29
C ALA A 170 0.25 -26.33 -32.17
N THR A 171 -0.25 -27.19 -31.27
CA THR A 171 0.17 -28.59 -31.17
C THR A 171 -0.24 -29.36 -32.43
N SER A 172 -1.45 -29.11 -32.95
CA SER A 172 -1.91 -29.71 -34.21
C SER A 172 -1.10 -29.22 -35.41
N ASP A 173 -0.79 -27.91 -35.48
CA ASP A 173 -0.05 -27.33 -36.62
C ASP A 173 1.38 -27.90 -36.75
N VAL A 174 2.02 -28.19 -35.61
CA VAL A 174 3.39 -28.73 -35.58
C VAL A 174 3.43 -30.26 -35.67
N HIS A 175 2.35 -30.94 -35.27
CA HIS A 175 2.27 -32.40 -35.21
C HIS A 175 2.65 -33.06 -36.55
N ASP A 176 2.04 -32.59 -37.64
CA ASP A 176 2.29 -33.13 -38.98
C ASP A 176 3.73 -32.93 -39.44
N VAL A 177 4.35 -31.79 -39.10
CA VAL A 177 5.74 -31.49 -39.45
C VAL A 177 6.69 -32.42 -38.69
N ILE A 178 6.46 -32.61 -37.39
CA ILE A 178 7.32 -33.47 -36.56
C ILE A 178 7.17 -34.95 -36.94
N GLU A 179 5.97 -35.44 -37.24
CA GLU A 179 5.77 -36.81 -37.73
C GLU A 179 6.43 -37.02 -39.12
N ASN A 180 6.35 -36.02 -40.01
CA ASN A 180 7.06 -36.08 -41.29
C ASN A 180 8.59 -36.10 -41.13
N LEU A 181 9.14 -35.31 -40.19
CA LEU A 181 10.57 -35.32 -39.88
C LEU A 181 10.99 -36.66 -39.28
N LYS A 182 10.20 -37.24 -38.37
CA LYS A 182 10.42 -38.59 -37.83
C LYS A 182 10.43 -39.66 -38.93
N TYR A 183 9.46 -39.61 -39.85
CA TYR A 183 9.42 -40.55 -40.97
C TYR A 183 10.65 -40.39 -41.87
N LYS A 184 11.04 -39.15 -42.19
CA LYS A 184 12.24 -38.89 -43.00
C LYS A 184 13.53 -39.28 -42.30
N ALA A 185 13.67 -39.07 -41.00
CA ALA A 185 14.84 -39.51 -40.24
C ALA A 185 14.98 -41.04 -40.30
N GLY A 186 13.90 -41.78 -40.01
CA GLY A 186 13.92 -43.25 -40.08
C GLY A 186 14.12 -43.82 -41.49
N HIS A 187 13.54 -43.19 -42.52
CA HIS A 187 13.81 -43.56 -43.92
C HIS A 187 15.21 -43.14 -44.39
N GLY A 188 15.76 -42.06 -43.83
CA GLY A 188 17.12 -41.60 -44.10
C GLY A 188 18.15 -42.60 -43.60
N GLU A 189 17.93 -43.19 -42.43
CA GLU A 189 18.76 -44.29 -41.90
C GLU A 189 18.74 -45.49 -42.86
N ASP A 190 17.57 -45.99 -43.27
CA ASP A 190 17.48 -47.16 -44.15
C ASP A 190 18.04 -46.89 -45.57
N LYS A 191 17.70 -45.75 -46.17
CA LYS A 191 18.18 -45.40 -47.52
C LYS A 191 19.67 -45.08 -47.55
N ARG A 192 20.22 -44.44 -46.52
CA ARG A 192 21.64 -44.04 -46.47
C ARG A 192 22.54 -45.17 -46.01
N VAL A 193 22.05 -46.07 -45.16
CA VAL A 193 22.73 -47.35 -44.87
C VAL A 193 22.76 -48.22 -46.12
N ALA A 194 21.67 -48.27 -46.91
CA ALA A 194 21.65 -48.96 -48.19
C ALA A 194 22.67 -48.36 -49.19
N THR A 195 22.67 -47.04 -49.43
CA THR A 195 23.67 -46.43 -50.32
C THR A 195 25.10 -46.52 -49.81
N PHE A 196 25.32 -46.48 -48.49
CA PHE A 196 26.66 -46.69 -47.92
C PHE A 196 27.13 -48.14 -48.13
N LYS A 197 26.25 -49.12 -47.91
CA LYS A 197 26.53 -50.53 -48.16
C LYS A 197 26.79 -50.76 -49.65
N ASP A 198 25.96 -50.20 -50.53
CA ASP A 198 26.13 -50.27 -51.98
C ASP A 198 27.42 -49.59 -52.45
N PHE A 199 27.81 -48.45 -51.86
CA PHE A 199 29.09 -47.78 -52.16
C PHE A 199 30.29 -48.64 -51.77
N PHE A 200 30.26 -49.28 -50.60
CA PHE A 200 31.31 -50.21 -50.17
C PHE A 200 31.34 -51.48 -51.01
N PHE A 201 30.17 -52.02 -51.39
CA PHE A 201 30.06 -53.16 -52.29
C PHE A 201 30.61 -52.82 -53.68
N GLN A 202 30.26 -51.67 -54.26
CA GLN A 202 30.75 -51.23 -55.56
C GLN A 202 32.28 -51.05 -55.54
N LYS A 203 32.80 -50.41 -54.49
CA LYS A 203 34.24 -50.22 -54.30
C LYS A 203 35.00 -51.53 -54.10
N ALA A 204 34.38 -52.54 -53.47
CA ALA A 204 34.95 -53.88 -53.34
C ALA A 204 34.95 -54.63 -54.70
N VAL A 205 33.88 -54.51 -55.49
CA VAL A 205 33.76 -55.09 -56.83
C VAL A 205 34.78 -54.49 -57.80
N ASP A 206 34.96 -53.16 -57.79
CA ASP A 206 35.95 -52.47 -58.64
C ASP A 206 37.39 -52.90 -58.31
N LYS A 207 37.68 -53.14 -57.02
CA LYS A 207 38.99 -53.65 -56.57
C LYS A 207 39.26 -55.07 -57.06
N LEU A 208 38.24 -55.93 -57.10
CA LEU A 208 38.35 -57.29 -57.63
C LEU A 208 38.51 -57.30 -59.15
N SER A 209 37.76 -56.46 -59.88
CA SER A 209 37.85 -56.34 -61.34
C SER A 209 39.23 -55.87 -61.82
N ASN A 210 39.81 -54.88 -61.13
CA ASN A 210 41.15 -54.38 -61.46
C ASN A 210 42.28 -55.37 -61.12
N SER A 211 42.09 -56.25 -60.14
CA SER A 211 43.04 -57.32 -59.83
C SER A 211 43.12 -58.38 -60.94
N THR A 212 41.98 -58.73 -61.55
CA THR A 212 41.93 -59.72 -62.65
C THR A 212 42.48 -59.22 -64.00
N ARG A 213 42.54 -57.90 -64.22
CA ARG A 213 43.11 -57.31 -65.45
C ARG A 213 44.63 -57.18 -65.42
N SER A 214 45.26 -57.35 -64.26
CA SER A 214 46.72 -57.21 -64.10
C SER A 214 47.48 -58.55 -64.21
N THR A 215 46.79 -59.67 -64.45
CA THR A 215 47.38 -61.02 -64.51
C THR A 215 47.13 -61.74 -65.85
N SER A 216 46.82 -61.02 -66.92
CA SER A 216 46.78 -61.56 -68.29
C SER A 216 47.72 -60.79 -69.21
#